data_AF-A0A497QYF6-F1
#
_entry.id   AF-A0A497QYF6-F1
#
_cell.length_a   1.000
_cell.length_b   1.000
_cell.length_c   1.000
_cell.angle_alpha   90.00
_cell.angle_beta   90.00
_cell.angle_gamma   90.00
#
_symmetry.space_group_name_H-M   'P 1'
#
loop_
_entity.id
_entity.type
_entity.pdbx_description
1 polymer ?
#
loop_
_entity_poly.entity_id
_entity_poly.type
_entity_poly.pdbx_seq_one_letter_code
_entity_poly.pdbx_strand_id
1 'polypeptide(L)'
;MTAVGNIDDVLSEQIKLKNPKIVLVEWLPFDRNQMSALNIKLDSFHRRRGHIVTAYKDKFPNEMIFRDEGISCHVIVKDFAQSEFVSFVAKLNYPEDEGIVQTEILSGYINSWGRVVYGAELTEVEKSEDGWVSLDVLTRIIVDLTLDTTKMIDSLLTEYQRNLLELTYMGQASKRTKYVLLLAEDISVRPEMPEDFLDGEELQNELEQILNIIYKVETLDDGYCFFGSMAIIAVTSHHQKYEQSLLERSFSHAIRMFLDDYSAIIWHLWDESRYIEKDIDKAMLGDITSLTRAQNWITRASSDAIMLHDILSYLRDSINEFSNDLLQHAPSRAPDDPVLLELQELRNDSLITTKRVNDTQKVIQGLESKMVALRDFSNALAEKHMRQMSDSMAQNQKSMAQMTESNNRASDALSIIELILAGSVIIEIVLMLFGEYSIPNSWVTALGLDRFGGIVVLAITVILWFLVFLFLRIGKTRLESSAVRRQRGAYTIGKKCNVQKLEDYLATKHIMIRNIEREGTSEIITVTFENSEKKNKKTKPHISQVILEYDKIEEFIIHLELETPDMTINIKDCFDFLIDEMEAAGVFTIVKEGEIC
;
A
#
# COMPACT_ATOMS: atom_id res chain seq x y z
N MET A 1 -21.59 4.96 38.48
CA MET A 1 -20.14 5.01 38.24
C MET A 1 -19.44 5.53 39.48
N THR A 2 -18.34 4.90 39.90
CA THR A 2 -17.39 5.38 40.94
C THR A 2 -16.11 5.81 40.24
N ALA A 3 -15.77 7.09 40.22
CA ALA A 3 -14.55 7.59 39.56
C ALA A 3 -13.57 8.12 40.62
N VAL A 4 -12.35 7.59 40.61
CA VAL A 4 -11.21 8.02 41.43
C VAL A 4 -10.22 8.69 40.48
N GLY A 5 -9.96 9.98 40.66
CA GLY A 5 -9.14 10.77 39.74
C GLY A 5 -7.64 10.55 39.96
N ASN A 6 -6.88 10.48 38.87
CA ASN A 6 -5.45 10.08 38.90
C ASN A 6 -4.45 11.19 39.30
N ILE A 7 -4.86 12.42 39.69
CA ILE A 7 -3.92 13.53 39.98
C ILE A 7 -4.49 14.53 41.01
N ASP A 8 -3.75 14.73 42.12
CA ASP A 8 -3.95 15.74 43.17
C ASP A 8 -3.55 17.16 42.68
N ASP A 9 -4.43 17.83 41.94
CA ASP A 9 -4.31 19.27 41.66
C ASP A 9 -5.31 20.07 42.53
N VAL A 10 -4.86 21.22 43.06
CA VAL A 10 -5.73 22.18 43.75
C VAL A 10 -6.49 22.98 42.70
N LEU A 11 -7.65 22.46 42.28
CA LEU A 11 -8.53 23.13 41.33
C LEU A 11 -9.39 24.19 42.04
N SER A 12 -9.57 25.35 41.41
CA SER A 12 -10.54 26.36 41.85
C SER A 12 -11.93 26.00 41.31
N GLU A 13 -12.67 25.19 42.06
CA GLU A 13 -14.03 24.78 41.68
C GLU A 13 -15.02 25.94 41.86
N GLN A 14 -15.56 26.54 40.79
CA GLN A 14 -16.59 27.59 40.89
C GLN A 14 -18.00 27.03 40.67
N ILE A 15 -18.16 26.04 39.79
CA ILE A 15 -19.46 25.48 39.41
C ILE A 15 -19.57 24.01 39.83
N LYS A 16 -20.65 23.70 40.55
CA LYS A 16 -21.05 22.34 40.90
C LYS A 16 -22.43 22.05 40.38
N LEU A 17 -22.62 20.83 39.89
CA LEU A 17 -23.90 20.33 39.38
C LEU A 17 -24.40 19.21 40.29
N LYS A 18 -25.70 19.22 40.56
CA LYS A 18 -26.35 18.21 41.41
C LYS A 18 -26.89 17.06 40.56
N ASN A 19 -26.52 15.84 40.95
CA ASN A 19 -26.98 14.57 40.34
C ASN A 19 -26.87 14.56 38.79
N PRO A 20 -25.67 14.79 38.22
CA PRO A 20 -25.51 14.87 36.78
C PRO A 20 -25.71 13.51 36.08
N LYS A 21 -26.47 13.53 34.98
CA LYS A 21 -26.64 12.42 34.04
C LYS A 21 -25.92 12.78 32.75
N ILE A 22 -25.08 11.87 32.28
CA ILE A 22 -24.24 12.07 31.10
C ILE A 22 -24.81 11.25 29.96
N VAL A 23 -25.09 11.91 28.85
CA VAL A 23 -25.52 11.26 27.61
C VAL A 23 -24.51 11.62 26.51
N LEU A 24 -23.88 10.62 25.92
CA LEU A 24 -22.98 10.79 24.79
C LEU A 24 -23.73 10.41 23.52
N VAL A 25 -23.71 11.30 22.53
CA VAL A 25 -24.38 11.09 21.24
C VAL A 25 -23.35 11.14 20.13
N GLU A 26 -23.34 10.11 19.29
CA GLU A 26 -22.52 10.07 18.08
C GLU A 26 -23.34 9.58 16.89
N TRP A 27 -22.87 9.93 15.68
CA TRP A 27 -23.37 9.35 14.44
C TRP A 27 -22.33 8.39 13.88
N LEU A 28 -22.75 7.17 13.52
CA LEU A 28 -21.91 6.17 12.87
C LEU A 28 -22.57 5.67 11.58
N PRO A 29 -21.79 5.28 10.55
CA PRO A 29 -22.35 4.79 9.29
C PRO A 29 -23.00 3.41 9.49
N PHE A 30 -24.31 3.40 9.66
CA PHE A 30 -25.14 2.20 9.74
C PHE A 30 -26.17 2.17 8.62
N ASP A 31 -26.54 0.94 8.26
CA ASP A 31 -27.75 0.64 7.49
C ASP A 31 -28.49 -0.53 8.13
N ARG A 32 -29.63 -0.90 7.55
CA ARG A 32 -30.46 -2.02 8.02
C ARG A 32 -29.74 -3.38 7.97
N ASN A 33 -28.77 -3.55 7.07
CA ASN A 33 -27.98 -4.78 6.94
C ASN A 33 -26.87 -4.85 8.01
N GLN A 34 -26.17 -3.74 8.25
CA GLN A 34 -25.19 -3.59 9.32
C GLN A 34 -25.87 -3.79 10.70
N MET A 35 -27.09 -3.29 10.87
CA MET A 35 -27.87 -3.57 12.09
C MET A 35 -28.24 -5.04 12.26
N SER A 36 -28.63 -5.71 11.18
CA SER A 36 -28.88 -7.16 11.21
C SER A 36 -27.62 -7.93 11.57
N ALA A 37 -26.47 -7.56 10.99
CA ALA A 37 -25.17 -8.15 11.30
C ALA A 37 -24.77 -7.91 12.77
N LEU A 38 -24.98 -6.71 13.30
CA LEU A 38 -24.74 -6.37 14.70
C LEU A 38 -25.62 -7.22 15.63
N ASN A 39 -26.91 -7.37 15.32
CA ASN A 39 -27.83 -8.19 16.10
C ASN A 39 -27.47 -9.70 16.06
N ILE A 40 -26.92 -10.19 14.95
CA ILE A 40 -26.38 -11.56 14.87
C ILE A 40 -25.13 -11.67 15.75
N LYS A 41 -24.23 -10.69 15.68
CA LYS A 41 -22.99 -10.66 16.47
C LYS A 41 -23.25 -10.59 17.98
N LEU A 42 -24.28 -9.85 18.39
CA LEU A 42 -24.74 -9.75 19.77
C LEU A 42 -25.63 -10.94 20.20
N ASP A 43 -25.91 -11.89 19.30
CA ASP A 43 -26.84 -13.00 19.51
C ASP A 43 -28.19 -12.56 20.11
N SER A 44 -28.69 -11.41 19.64
CA SER A 44 -29.90 -10.78 20.16
C SER A 44 -31.12 -11.72 20.08
N PHE A 45 -31.16 -12.60 19.07
CA PHE A 45 -32.24 -13.56 18.83
C PHE A 45 -32.43 -14.58 19.95
N HIS A 46 -31.34 -15.04 20.57
CA HIS A 46 -31.44 -16.01 21.65
C HIS A 46 -31.64 -15.37 23.02
N ARG A 47 -31.62 -14.03 23.13
CA ARG A 47 -31.80 -13.25 24.37
C ARG A 47 -31.00 -13.82 25.54
N ARG A 48 -29.83 -14.41 25.28
CA ARG A 48 -28.99 -15.01 26.32
C ARG A 48 -28.34 -13.90 27.12
N ARG A 49 -28.27 -14.07 28.44
CA ARG A 49 -27.72 -13.05 29.35
C ARG A 49 -26.19 -13.11 29.32
N GLY A 50 -25.57 -12.07 28.75
CA GLY A 50 -24.14 -11.77 28.89
C GLY A 50 -23.28 -12.38 27.78
N HIS A 51 -22.91 -11.56 26.80
CA HIS A 51 -21.87 -11.87 25.83
C HIS A 51 -20.58 -11.17 26.22
N ILE A 52 -19.47 -11.90 26.21
CA ILE A 52 -18.14 -11.29 26.27
C ILE A 52 -17.80 -10.88 24.85
N VAL A 53 -17.67 -9.57 24.63
CA VAL A 53 -17.20 -9.04 23.36
C VAL A 53 -15.75 -8.62 23.54
N THR A 54 -14.89 -9.12 22.65
CA THR A 54 -13.48 -8.75 22.64
C THR A 54 -13.11 -8.11 21.31
N ALA A 55 -12.27 -7.08 21.36
CA ALA A 55 -11.65 -6.47 20.19
C ALA A 55 -10.49 -7.32 19.62
N TYR A 56 -9.99 -8.31 20.38
CA TYR A 56 -8.88 -9.16 19.96
C TYR A 56 -9.32 -10.13 18.86
N LYS A 57 -8.80 -9.92 17.64
CA LYS A 57 -8.92 -10.87 16.53
C LYS A 57 -7.91 -12.00 16.74
N ASP A 58 -8.39 -13.22 16.86
CA ASP A 58 -7.52 -14.39 16.95
C ASP A 58 -6.70 -14.52 15.66
N LYS A 59 -5.37 -14.38 15.79
CA LYS A 59 -4.42 -14.50 14.67
C LYS A 59 -3.88 -15.93 14.53
N PHE A 60 -4.12 -16.81 15.50
CA PHE A 60 -3.55 -18.15 15.55
C PHE A 60 -4.63 -19.17 15.98
N PRO A 61 -5.49 -19.63 15.06
CA PRO A 61 -6.65 -20.47 15.38
C PRO A 61 -6.30 -21.87 15.92
N ASN A 62 -5.02 -22.24 15.90
CA ASN A 62 -4.53 -23.56 16.35
C ASN A 62 -4.09 -23.56 17.83
N GLU A 63 -4.09 -22.40 18.50
CA GLU A 63 -3.70 -22.27 19.91
C GLU A 63 -4.87 -21.77 20.75
N MET A 64 -5.08 -22.32 21.95
CA MET A 64 -6.01 -21.71 22.93
C MET A 64 -5.36 -20.45 23.51
N ILE A 65 -5.60 -19.32 22.87
CA ILE A 65 -5.08 -18.01 23.28
C ILE A 65 -6.10 -17.22 24.11
N PHE A 66 -7.40 -17.56 24.05
CA PHE A 66 -8.41 -16.86 24.83
C PHE A 66 -8.28 -17.18 26.33
N ARG A 67 -7.47 -16.37 27.02
CA ARG A 67 -7.42 -16.25 28.47
C ARG A 67 -8.21 -15.00 28.84
N ASP A 68 -9.22 -15.18 29.68
CA ASP A 68 -9.95 -14.05 30.26
C ASP A 68 -9.04 -13.37 31.29
N GLU A 69 -8.28 -12.38 30.85
CA GLU A 69 -7.39 -11.56 31.70
C GLU A 69 -8.17 -10.49 32.49
N GLY A 70 -9.51 -10.58 32.55
CA GLY A 70 -10.36 -9.61 33.24
C GLY A 70 -10.61 -8.32 32.45
N ILE A 71 -10.02 -8.20 31.25
CA ILE A 71 -10.22 -7.09 30.31
C ILE A 71 -11.36 -7.46 29.36
N SER A 72 -12.60 -7.31 29.81
CA SER A 72 -13.77 -7.74 29.04
C SER A 72 -14.92 -6.75 29.12
N CYS A 73 -15.46 -6.40 27.95
CA CYS A 73 -16.75 -5.74 27.86
C CYS A 73 -17.86 -6.78 27.89
N HIS A 74 -18.73 -6.70 28.90
CA HIS A 74 -19.91 -7.55 28.98
C HIS A 74 -21.14 -6.81 28.49
N VAL A 75 -21.72 -7.30 27.40
CA VAL A 75 -22.91 -6.69 26.79
C VAL A 75 -24.15 -7.55 27.09
N ILE A 76 -25.21 -6.89 27.56
CA ILE A 76 -26.52 -7.49 27.84
C ILE A 76 -27.57 -6.75 27.02
N VAL A 77 -28.09 -7.41 25.98
CA VAL A 77 -29.17 -6.86 25.15
C VAL A 77 -30.47 -6.78 25.97
N LYS A 78 -31.08 -5.59 26.01
CA LYS A 78 -32.35 -5.30 26.68
C LYS A 78 -33.53 -5.45 25.74
N ASP A 79 -33.43 -4.80 24.59
CA ASP A 79 -34.45 -4.83 23.56
C ASP A 79 -33.80 -4.70 22.18
N PHE A 80 -34.45 -5.24 21.15
CA PHE A 80 -33.95 -5.13 19.79
C PHE A 80 -35.06 -5.34 18.76
N ALA A 81 -34.88 -4.69 17.62
CA ALA A 81 -35.59 -4.99 16.38
C ALA A 81 -34.55 -5.33 15.32
N GLN A 82 -34.72 -6.50 14.67
CA GLN A 82 -33.70 -7.16 13.85
C GLN A 82 -32.89 -6.21 12.93
N SER A 83 -33.57 -5.31 12.23
CA SER A 83 -32.94 -4.41 11.26
C SER A 83 -33.12 -2.93 11.59
N GLU A 84 -33.67 -2.59 12.77
CA GLU A 84 -34.04 -1.21 13.09
C GLU A 84 -33.26 -0.66 14.28
N PHE A 85 -33.17 -1.38 15.40
CA PHE A 85 -32.43 -0.90 16.56
C PHE A 85 -31.97 -2.02 17.49
N VAL A 86 -31.02 -1.69 18.36
CA VAL A 86 -30.63 -2.50 19.51
C VAL A 86 -30.42 -1.60 20.72
N SER A 87 -30.95 -2.01 21.86
CA SER A 87 -30.72 -1.42 23.17
C SER A 87 -30.03 -2.44 24.06
N PHE A 88 -28.94 -2.04 24.71
CA PHE A 88 -28.14 -2.92 25.55
C PHE A 88 -27.58 -2.19 26.76
N VAL A 89 -27.15 -2.96 27.76
CA VAL A 89 -26.35 -2.47 28.88
C VAL A 89 -24.97 -3.10 28.76
N ALA A 90 -23.93 -2.29 28.79
CA ALA A 90 -22.55 -2.71 28.76
C ALA A 90 -21.92 -2.46 30.13
N LYS A 91 -21.24 -3.47 30.67
CA LYS A 91 -20.33 -3.32 31.81
C LYS A 91 -18.91 -3.33 31.29
N LEU A 92 -18.20 -2.23 31.50
CA LEU A 92 -16.82 -2.06 31.06
C LEU A 92 -15.90 -2.39 32.24
N ASN A 93 -14.99 -3.33 32.01
CA ASN A 93 -13.93 -3.70 32.93
C ASN A 93 -12.59 -3.53 32.19
N TYR A 94 -12.16 -2.28 32.01
CA TYR A 94 -10.82 -2.01 31.49
C TYR A 94 -9.83 -1.90 32.67
N PRO A 95 -8.55 -2.24 32.46
CA PRO A 95 -7.56 -2.18 33.53
C PRO A 95 -7.19 -0.71 33.81
N GLU A 96 -7.37 -0.29 35.05
CA GLU A 96 -6.97 1.03 35.57
C GLU A 96 -5.65 0.97 36.36
N ASP A 97 -5.05 2.13 36.63
CA ASP A 97 -3.83 2.25 37.43
C ASP A 97 -4.01 1.75 38.89
N GLU A 98 -2.91 1.35 39.54
CA GLU A 98 -2.93 0.77 40.89
C GLU A 98 -3.63 1.70 41.92
N GLY A 99 -4.75 1.23 42.49
CA GLY A 99 -5.51 1.94 43.53
C GLY A 99 -6.82 2.56 43.06
N ILE A 100 -7.09 2.59 41.75
CA ILE A 100 -8.33 3.13 41.18
C ILE A 100 -9.35 2.00 41.00
N VAL A 101 -10.52 2.14 41.63
CA VAL A 101 -11.65 1.20 41.47
C VAL A 101 -12.77 1.89 40.72
N GLN A 102 -12.78 1.71 39.40
CA GLN A 102 -13.79 2.28 38.52
C GLN A 102 -14.80 1.21 38.10
N THR A 103 -16.08 1.44 38.40
CA THR A 103 -17.17 0.58 37.93
C THR A 103 -18.02 1.33 36.92
N GLU A 104 -17.91 0.93 35.65
CA GLU A 104 -18.64 1.56 34.56
C GLU A 104 -19.75 0.66 34.04
N ILE A 105 -20.97 1.18 34.07
CA ILE A 105 -22.14 0.54 33.49
C ILE A 105 -22.82 1.58 32.61
N LEU A 106 -22.89 1.27 31.32
CA LEU A 106 -23.42 2.15 30.29
C LEU A 106 -24.66 1.54 29.68
N SER A 107 -25.65 2.38 29.39
CA SER A 107 -26.78 2.00 28.54
C SER A 107 -26.51 2.46 27.12
N GLY A 108 -26.51 1.56 26.16
CA GLY A 108 -26.32 1.86 24.74
C GLY A 108 -27.62 1.70 23.95
N TYR A 109 -27.86 2.62 23.03
CA TYR A 109 -28.91 2.52 22.02
C TYR A 109 -28.33 2.83 20.65
N ILE A 110 -28.55 1.94 19.68
CA ILE A 110 -28.09 2.09 18.29
C ILE A 110 -29.28 1.84 17.37
N ASN A 111 -29.46 2.68 16.36
CA ASN A 111 -30.48 2.47 15.32
C ASN A 111 -29.89 2.31 13.90
N SER A 112 -30.76 1.96 12.96
CA SER A 112 -30.41 1.64 11.57
C SER A 112 -29.98 2.81 10.72
N TRP A 113 -30.14 4.03 11.22
CA TRP A 113 -29.71 5.26 10.57
C TRP A 113 -28.58 5.93 11.35
N GLY A 114 -27.84 5.15 12.13
CA GLY A 114 -26.54 5.57 12.66
C GLY A 114 -26.59 6.42 13.92
N ARG A 115 -27.76 6.62 14.54
CA ARG A 115 -27.83 7.25 15.86
C ARG A 115 -27.33 6.28 16.91
N VAL A 116 -26.31 6.72 17.63
CA VAL A 116 -25.75 6.01 18.76
C VAL A 116 -25.81 6.90 19.98
N VAL A 117 -26.45 6.39 21.03
CA VAL A 117 -26.64 7.09 22.30
C VAL A 117 -26.11 6.22 23.42
N TYR A 118 -25.25 6.79 24.25
CA TYR A 118 -24.77 6.17 25.48
C TYR A 118 -25.28 6.98 26.66
N GLY A 119 -25.96 6.34 27.59
CA GLY A 119 -26.43 6.95 28.84
C GLY A 119 -25.66 6.40 30.04
N ALA A 120 -25.19 7.31 30.89
CA ALA A 120 -24.53 7.02 32.16
C ALA A 120 -25.10 7.90 33.27
N GLU A 121 -25.30 7.31 34.44
CA GLU A 121 -25.69 8.02 35.66
C GLU A 121 -24.53 7.97 36.67
N LEU A 122 -24.18 9.14 37.18
CA LEU A 122 -23.10 9.28 38.15
C LEU A 122 -23.67 9.03 39.55
N THR A 123 -23.17 7.99 40.23
CA THR A 123 -23.74 7.51 41.48
C THR A 123 -22.90 7.91 42.68
N GLU A 124 -21.58 7.83 42.56
CA GLU A 124 -20.65 8.13 43.64
C GLU A 124 -19.35 8.65 43.01
N VAL A 125 -18.82 9.75 43.53
CA VAL A 125 -17.56 10.32 43.05
C VAL A 125 -16.72 10.66 44.26
N GLU A 126 -15.42 10.42 44.15
CA GLU A 126 -14.51 10.81 45.21
C GLU A 126 -14.63 12.33 45.46
N LYS A 127 -14.80 12.74 46.73
CA LYS A 127 -15.02 14.13 47.16
C LYS A 127 -16.36 14.77 46.75
N SER A 128 -17.37 14.01 46.29
CA SER A 128 -18.73 14.56 46.14
C SER A 128 -19.48 14.60 47.47
N GLU A 129 -20.04 15.75 47.84
CA GLU A 129 -20.95 15.91 48.99
C GLU A 129 -22.39 16.02 48.48
N ASP A 130 -23.32 15.22 49.03
CA ASP A 130 -24.77 15.29 48.73
C ASP A 130 -25.15 15.28 47.23
N GLY A 131 -24.35 14.60 46.40
CA GLY A 131 -24.59 14.50 44.95
C GLY A 131 -24.15 15.73 44.13
N TRP A 132 -23.44 16.68 44.75
CA TRP A 132 -22.79 17.79 44.05
C TRP A 132 -21.44 17.36 43.49
N VAL A 133 -21.24 17.60 42.20
CA VAL A 133 -19.99 17.28 41.50
C VAL A 133 -19.49 18.54 40.81
N SER A 134 -18.21 18.86 40.98
CA SER A 134 -17.56 19.98 40.31
C SER A 134 -17.43 19.72 38.81
N LEU A 135 -17.48 20.79 38.01
CA LEU A 135 -17.45 20.69 36.57
C LEU A 135 -16.09 20.19 36.06
N ASP A 136 -14.99 20.54 36.74
CA ASP A 136 -13.64 20.00 36.45
C ASP A 136 -13.54 18.47 36.63
N VAL A 137 -14.27 17.91 37.60
CA VAL A 137 -14.29 16.44 37.79
C VAL A 137 -15.16 15.81 36.70
N LEU A 138 -16.27 16.45 36.33
CA LEU A 138 -17.13 15.98 35.26
C LEU A 138 -16.43 15.98 33.90
N THR A 139 -15.61 16.98 33.58
CA THR A 139 -14.86 17.01 32.30
C THR A 139 -13.96 15.80 32.16
N ARG A 140 -13.23 15.43 33.23
CA ARG A 140 -12.37 14.24 33.25
C ARG A 140 -13.16 12.95 33.05
N ILE A 141 -14.28 12.81 33.75
CA ILE A 141 -15.18 11.66 33.62
C ILE A 141 -15.73 11.56 32.19
N ILE A 142 -16.14 12.68 31.59
CA ILE A 142 -16.67 12.72 30.22
C ILE A 142 -15.60 12.30 29.20
N VAL A 143 -14.36 12.76 29.35
CA VAL A 143 -13.25 12.39 28.45
C VAL A 143 -13.00 10.88 28.50
N ASP A 144 -12.96 10.32 29.71
CA ASP A 144 -12.73 8.89 29.91
C ASP A 144 -13.86 8.04 29.34
N LEU A 145 -15.11 8.38 29.67
CA LEU A 145 -16.31 7.77 29.07
C LEU A 145 -16.32 7.85 27.54
N THR A 146 -15.82 8.96 26.96
CA THR A 146 -15.74 9.13 25.51
C THR A 146 -14.72 8.17 24.87
N LEU A 147 -13.59 7.94 25.51
CA LEU A 147 -12.56 7.00 25.05
C LEU A 147 -13.03 5.54 25.21
N ASP A 148 -13.69 5.22 26.31
CA ASP A 148 -14.08 3.85 26.61
C ASP A 148 -15.32 3.39 25.87
N THR A 149 -16.29 4.29 25.66
CA THR A 149 -17.38 4.05 24.69
C THR A 149 -16.83 3.86 23.28
N THR A 150 -15.76 4.59 22.91
CA THR A 150 -15.09 4.44 21.62
C THR A 150 -14.47 3.05 21.45
N LYS A 151 -13.73 2.57 22.44
CA LYS A 151 -13.17 1.20 22.45
C LYS A 151 -14.27 0.14 22.41
N MET A 152 -15.33 0.35 23.20
CA MET A 152 -16.46 -0.57 23.28
C MET A 152 -17.14 -0.74 21.91
N ILE A 153 -17.58 0.36 21.29
CA ILE A 153 -18.31 0.28 20.03
C ILE A 153 -17.42 -0.20 18.89
N ASP A 154 -16.11 0.12 18.90
CA ASP A 154 -15.16 -0.40 17.90
C ASP A 154 -15.10 -1.94 17.89
N SER A 155 -15.24 -2.56 19.07
CA SER A 155 -15.35 -4.03 19.18
C SER A 155 -16.65 -4.58 18.59
N LEU A 156 -17.71 -3.76 18.50
CA LEU A 156 -19.03 -4.13 17.98
C LEU A 156 -19.17 -3.89 16.48
N LEU A 157 -18.48 -2.90 15.92
CA LEU A 157 -18.51 -2.57 14.49
C LEU A 157 -17.95 -3.69 13.59
N THR A 158 -18.36 -3.67 12.32
CA THR A 158 -17.80 -4.52 11.27
C THR A 158 -16.46 -3.97 10.78
N GLU A 159 -15.66 -4.82 10.12
CA GLU A 159 -14.37 -4.40 9.53
C GLU A 159 -14.56 -3.31 8.48
N TYR A 160 -15.63 -3.39 7.69
CA TYR A 160 -15.98 -2.35 6.73
C TYR A 160 -16.29 -1.01 7.42
N GLN A 161 -17.14 -1.00 8.46
CA GLN A 161 -17.45 0.22 9.20
C GLN A 161 -16.21 0.86 9.85
N ARG A 162 -15.30 0.04 10.39
CA ARG A 162 -14.03 0.54 10.95
C ARG A 162 -13.17 1.20 9.88
N ASN A 163 -13.06 0.60 8.69
CA ASN A 163 -12.33 1.22 7.58
C ASN A 163 -12.94 2.56 7.15
N LEU A 164 -14.28 2.66 7.12
CA LEU A 164 -14.96 3.93 6.84
C LEU A 164 -14.63 5.00 7.87
N LEU A 165 -14.62 4.65 9.16
CA LEU A 165 -14.28 5.59 10.24
C LEU A 165 -12.80 5.97 10.21
N GLU A 166 -11.89 5.03 9.96
CA GLU A 166 -10.46 5.33 9.83
C GLU A 166 -10.19 6.29 8.68
N LEU A 167 -10.92 6.16 7.57
CA LEU A 167 -10.82 7.10 6.47
C LEU A 167 -11.32 8.50 6.87
N THR A 168 -12.50 8.60 7.48
CA THR A 168 -13.07 9.89 7.91
C THR A 168 -12.16 10.62 8.91
N TYR A 169 -11.56 9.89 9.84
CA TYR A 169 -10.74 10.44 10.92
C TYR A 169 -9.22 10.38 10.64
N MET A 170 -8.80 10.20 9.38
CA MET A 170 -7.39 10.22 8.97
C MET A 170 -6.49 9.27 9.79
N GLY A 171 -6.96 8.05 10.07
CA GLY A 171 -6.23 7.07 10.88
C GLY A 171 -6.31 7.29 12.39
N GLN A 172 -7.20 8.19 12.85
CA GLN A 172 -7.42 8.49 14.26
C GLN A 172 -8.85 8.18 14.71
N ALA A 173 -9.46 7.10 14.20
CA ALA A 173 -10.83 6.74 14.56
C ALA A 173 -11.04 6.54 16.07
N SER A 174 -9.99 6.20 16.82
CA SER A 174 -10.02 6.06 18.29
C SER A 174 -10.23 7.38 19.04
N LYS A 175 -10.03 8.54 18.38
CA LYS A 175 -10.18 9.88 18.95
C LYS A 175 -11.41 10.62 18.41
N ARG A 176 -12.36 9.89 17.83
CA ARG A 176 -13.59 10.48 17.30
C ARG A 176 -14.37 11.23 18.39
N THR A 177 -14.84 12.40 18.02
CA THR A 177 -15.59 13.29 18.91
C THR A 177 -17.03 12.80 19.07
N LYS A 178 -17.63 13.05 20.25
CA LYS A 178 -19.04 12.78 20.54
C LYS A 178 -19.65 14.05 21.09
N TYR A 179 -20.92 14.27 20.79
CA TYR A 179 -21.65 15.39 21.36
C TYR A 179 -22.17 15.00 22.75
N VAL A 180 -21.95 15.87 23.73
CA VAL A 180 -22.29 15.56 25.14
C VAL A 180 -23.58 16.28 25.53
N LEU A 181 -24.53 15.55 26.09
CA LEU A 181 -25.71 16.10 26.75
C LEU A 181 -25.60 15.82 28.24
N LEU A 182 -25.50 16.88 29.03
CA LEU A 182 -25.45 16.82 30.49
C LEU A 182 -26.78 17.30 31.05
N LEU A 183 -27.44 16.45 31.82
CA LEU A 183 -28.67 16.80 32.54
C LEU A 183 -28.37 16.85 34.02
N ALA A 184 -28.68 17.95 34.69
CA ALA A 184 -28.49 18.11 36.13
C ALA A 184 -29.75 18.65 36.80
N GLU A 185 -29.95 18.34 38.07
CA GLU A 185 -31.12 18.80 38.83
C GLU A 185 -30.98 20.26 39.28
N ASP A 186 -29.75 20.66 39.60
CA ASP A 186 -29.42 21.97 40.15
C ASP A 186 -27.98 22.39 39.84
N ILE A 187 -27.70 23.69 39.94
CA ILE A 187 -26.41 24.34 39.77
C ILE A 187 -26.09 25.20 41.01
N SER A 188 -24.84 25.15 41.47
CA SER A 188 -24.41 25.81 42.72
C SER A 188 -24.48 27.34 42.66
N VAL A 189 -24.28 27.90 41.47
CA VAL A 189 -24.30 29.34 41.22
C VAL A 189 -25.52 29.69 40.39
N ARG A 190 -26.35 30.61 40.89
CA ARG A 190 -27.52 31.15 40.20
C ARG A 190 -27.43 32.68 40.16
N PRO A 191 -26.77 33.25 39.15
CA PRO A 191 -26.74 34.69 38.98
C PRO A 191 -28.15 35.22 38.67
N GLU A 192 -28.37 36.51 38.94
CA GLU A 192 -29.69 37.14 38.73
C GLU A 192 -30.05 37.24 37.24
N MET A 193 -29.04 37.41 36.37
CA MET A 193 -29.24 37.42 34.92
C MET A 193 -28.50 36.24 34.25
N PRO A 194 -29.12 35.56 33.26
CA PRO A 194 -28.44 34.52 32.49
C PRO A 194 -27.18 35.03 31.75
N GLU A 195 -27.15 36.32 31.43
CA GLU A 195 -26.03 36.99 30.76
C GLU A 195 -24.77 37.05 31.63
N ASP A 196 -24.91 36.98 32.97
CA ASP A 196 -23.79 36.96 33.90
C ASP A 196 -22.97 35.66 33.79
N PHE A 197 -23.49 34.61 33.12
CA PHE A 197 -22.69 33.44 32.76
C PHE A 197 -21.80 33.65 31.53
N LEU A 198 -21.96 34.75 30.79
CA LEU A 198 -21.32 35.04 29.50
C LEU A 198 -20.42 36.29 29.56
N ASP A 199 -19.89 36.61 30.74
CA ASP A 199 -19.07 37.79 31.01
C ASP A 199 -17.58 37.62 30.67
N GLY A 200 -17.16 36.42 30.27
CA GLY A 200 -15.77 36.05 30.00
C GLY A 200 -14.93 35.82 31.26
N GLU A 201 -15.56 35.80 32.44
CA GLU A 201 -14.90 35.58 33.72
C GLU A 201 -14.82 34.08 34.06
N GLU A 202 -14.62 33.75 35.34
CA GLU A 202 -14.34 32.39 35.79
C GLU A 202 -15.48 31.40 35.50
N LEU A 203 -16.75 31.84 35.61
CA LEU A 203 -17.92 30.99 35.36
C LEU A 203 -18.03 30.56 33.90
N GLN A 204 -17.82 31.49 32.97
CA GLN A 204 -17.80 31.17 31.54
C GLN A 204 -16.66 30.20 31.22
N ASN A 205 -15.45 30.50 31.72
CA ASN A 205 -14.27 29.65 31.48
C ASN A 205 -14.47 28.22 31.97
N GLU A 206 -15.14 28.03 33.11
CA GLU A 206 -15.46 26.69 33.62
C GLU A 206 -16.50 25.98 32.73
N LEU A 207 -17.61 26.63 32.38
CA LEU A 207 -18.62 26.07 31.47
C LEU A 207 -18.04 25.71 30.08
N GLU A 208 -17.13 26.54 29.56
CA GLU A 208 -16.45 26.33 28.28
C GLU A 208 -15.54 25.09 28.28
N GLN A 209 -15.12 24.57 29.44
CA GLN A 209 -14.36 23.31 29.49
C GLN A 209 -15.16 22.12 28.91
N ILE A 210 -16.48 22.10 29.08
CA ILE A 210 -17.38 21.07 28.52
C ILE A 210 -18.02 21.56 27.22
N LEU A 211 -18.56 22.79 27.22
CA LEU A 211 -19.36 23.34 26.11
C LEU A 211 -18.51 23.81 24.93
N ASN A 212 -17.21 24.06 25.15
CA ASN A 212 -16.28 24.72 24.25
C ASN A 212 -16.66 26.17 23.93
N ILE A 213 -17.53 26.42 22.94
CA ILE A 213 -18.01 27.77 22.62
C ILE A 213 -19.50 27.86 22.94
N ILE A 214 -19.87 28.70 23.91
CA ILE A 214 -21.28 28.94 24.28
C ILE A 214 -21.87 29.96 23.30
N TYR A 215 -22.91 29.56 22.57
CA TYR A 215 -23.56 30.44 21.58
C TYR A 215 -25.00 30.81 21.94
N LYS A 216 -25.63 30.09 22.88
CA LYS A 216 -26.99 30.38 23.35
C LYS A 216 -27.15 29.92 24.79
N VAL A 217 -27.80 30.74 25.61
CA VAL A 217 -28.27 30.38 26.95
C VAL A 217 -29.76 30.67 26.99
N GLU A 218 -30.55 29.66 27.37
CA GLU A 218 -32.00 29.79 27.51
C GLU A 218 -32.42 29.56 28.96
N THR A 219 -33.33 30.38 29.44
CA THR A 219 -33.98 30.19 30.73
C THR A 219 -35.12 29.18 30.56
N LEU A 220 -35.08 28.09 31.32
CA LEU A 220 -36.16 27.12 31.45
C LEU A 220 -37.11 27.55 32.59
N ASP A 221 -38.23 26.85 32.75
CA ASP A 221 -39.22 27.16 33.80
C ASP A 221 -38.58 27.21 35.21
N ASP A 222 -37.67 26.26 35.52
CA ASP A 222 -37.02 26.10 36.83
C ASP A 222 -35.48 26.00 36.71
N GLY A 223 -34.86 26.56 35.68
CA GLY A 223 -33.40 26.51 35.52
C GLY A 223 -32.86 27.08 34.21
N TYR A 224 -31.73 26.56 33.74
CA TYR A 224 -31.00 27.10 32.59
C TYR A 224 -30.58 25.98 31.62
N CYS A 225 -30.59 26.29 30.33
CA CYS A 225 -30.05 25.44 29.28
C CYS A 225 -28.93 26.18 28.54
N PHE A 226 -27.71 25.65 28.64
CA PHE A 226 -26.53 26.17 27.98
C PHE A 226 -26.27 25.35 26.71
N PHE A 227 -26.20 26.04 25.57
CA PHE A 227 -25.91 25.43 24.28
C PHE A 227 -24.49 25.78 23.84
N GLY A 228 -23.68 24.73 23.73
CA GLY A 228 -22.29 24.80 23.31
C GLY A 228 -22.03 24.10 21.98
N SER A 229 -20.88 24.39 21.37
CA SER A 229 -20.45 23.77 20.13
C SER A 229 -20.18 22.26 20.26
N MET A 230 -19.78 21.79 21.45
CA MET A 230 -19.45 20.38 21.71
C MET A 230 -20.43 19.68 22.68
N ALA A 231 -21.23 20.45 23.42
CA ALA A 231 -22.13 19.90 24.41
C ALA A 231 -23.36 20.79 24.69
N ILE A 232 -24.36 20.22 25.37
CA ILE A 232 -25.48 20.92 25.97
C ILE A 232 -25.51 20.60 27.46
N ILE A 233 -25.66 21.62 28.29
CA ILE A 233 -25.88 21.45 29.73
C ILE A 233 -27.28 21.98 30.05
N ALA A 234 -28.18 21.09 30.44
CA ALA A 234 -29.52 21.47 30.89
C ALA A 234 -29.63 21.23 32.40
N VAL A 235 -29.84 22.31 33.13
CA VAL A 235 -30.04 22.30 34.57
C VAL A 235 -31.51 22.57 34.84
N THR A 236 -32.23 21.55 35.31
CA THR A 236 -33.65 21.67 35.68
C THR A 236 -34.07 20.53 36.58
N SER A 237 -34.90 20.84 37.58
CA SER A 237 -35.54 19.82 38.43
C SER A 237 -36.51 18.92 37.66
N HIS A 238 -36.92 19.31 36.44
CA HIS A 238 -37.87 18.59 35.59
C HIS A 238 -37.24 18.15 34.25
N HIS A 239 -36.05 17.55 34.30
CA HIS A 239 -35.29 17.14 33.11
C HIS A 239 -36.09 16.24 32.15
N GLN A 240 -36.99 15.40 32.66
CA GLN A 240 -37.82 14.45 31.87
C GLN A 240 -38.68 15.15 30.81
N LYS A 241 -39.09 16.40 31.06
CA LYS A 241 -39.91 17.18 30.11
C LYS A 241 -39.13 17.54 28.85
N TYR A 242 -37.84 17.84 29.00
CA TYR A 242 -36.98 18.37 27.93
C TYR A 242 -36.04 17.32 27.33
N GLU A 243 -35.87 16.18 28.01
CA GLU A 243 -34.92 15.11 27.65
C GLU A 243 -35.04 14.66 26.19
N GLN A 244 -36.26 14.44 25.69
CA GLN A 244 -36.47 14.03 24.29
C GLN A 244 -36.04 15.13 23.31
N SER A 245 -36.48 16.37 23.50
CA SER A 245 -36.12 17.49 22.63
C SER A 245 -34.60 17.74 22.60
N LEU A 246 -33.97 17.69 23.77
CA LEU A 246 -32.52 17.88 23.91
C LEU A 246 -31.74 16.74 23.27
N LEU A 247 -32.25 15.51 23.33
CA LEU A 247 -31.62 14.35 22.70
C LEU A 247 -31.69 14.44 21.17
N GLU A 248 -32.83 14.83 20.59
CA GLU A 248 -32.93 15.04 19.14
C GLU A 248 -32.06 16.21 18.67
N ARG A 249 -31.96 17.28 19.47
CA ARG A 249 -31.03 18.37 19.20
C ARG A 249 -29.58 17.90 19.22
N SER A 250 -29.20 17.13 20.24
CA SER A 250 -27.86 16.57 20.40
C SER A 250 -27.48 15.68 19.21
N PHE A 251 -28.43 14.89 18.71
CA PHE A 251 -28.21 14.07 17.52
C PHE A 251 -28.03 14.90 16.25
N SER A 252 -28.83 15.96 16.05
CA SER A 252 -28.64 16.91 14.95
C SER A 252 -27.24 17.54 14.97
N HIS A 253 -26.74 17.88 16.17
CA HIS A 253 -25.37 18.38 16.33
C HIS A 253 -24.30 17.31 16.07
N ALA A 254 -24.51 16.07 16.51
CA ALA A 254 -23.59 14.96 16.22
C ALA A 254 -23.42 14.72 14.70
N ILE A 255 -24.50 14.82 13.92
CA ILE A 255 -24.45 14.78 12.45
C ILE A 255 -23.61 15.93 11.89
N ARG A 256 -23.78 17.15 12.42
CA ARG A 256 -23.04 18.33 11.96
C ARG A 256 -21.54 18.19 12.24
N MET A 257 -21.17 17.73 13.44
CA MET A 257 -19.77 17.46 13.80
C MET A 257 -19.16 16.43 12.85
N PHE A 258 -19.85 15.32 12.61
CA PHE A 258 -19.38 14.32 11.66
C PHE A 258 -19.21 14.88 10.25
N LEU A 259 -20.15 15.73 9.80
CA LEU A 259 -20.07 16.38 8.49
C LEU A 259 -18.88 17.35 8.37
N ASP A 260 -18.49 18.00 9.47
CA ASP A 260 -17.32 18.88 9.51
C ASP A 260 -16.03 18.08 9.37
N ASP A 261 -15.88 16.98 10.13
CA ASP A 261 -14.75 16.04 10.02
C ASP A 261 -14.68 15.41 8.62
N TYR A 262 -15.83 14.99 8.10
CA TYR A 262 -15.97 14.44 6.75
C TYR A 262 -15.59 15.44 5.66
N SER A 263 -15.95 16.72 5.83
CA SER A 263 -15.56 17.75 4.88
C SER A 263 -14.04 17.99 4.92
N ALA A 264 -13.41 17.91 6.08
CA ALA A 264 -11.96 18.07 6.23
C ALA A 264 -11.17 16.99 5.45
N ILE A 265 -11.59 15.72 5.51
CA ILE A 265 -10.93 14.65 4.73
C ILE A 265 -11.11 14.83 3.22
N ILE A 266 -12.27 15.29 2.75
CA ILE A 266 -12.47 15.56 1.32
C ILE A 266 -11.50 16.64 0.83
N TRP A 267 -11.35 17.72 1.60
CA TRP A 267 -10.40 18.78 1.26
C TRP A 267 -8.95 18.28 1.27
N HIS A 268 -8.61 17.42 2.23
CA HIS A 268 -7.30 16.79 2.27
C HIS A 268 -7.02 15.96 1.01
N LEU A 269 -7.92 15.05 0.63
CA LEU A 269 -7.77 14.25 -0.60
C LEU A 269 -7.75 15.12 -1.87
N TRP A 270 -8.53 16.20 -1.87
CA TRP A 270 -8.52 17.16 -2.97
C TRP A 270 -7.13 17.80 -3.12
N ASP A 271 -6.50 18.20 -2.02
CA ASP A 271 -5.15 18.75 -2.06
C ASP A 271 -4.09 17.68 -2.39
N GLU A 272 -4.25 16.45 -1.90
CA GLU A 272 -3.38 15.34 -2.24
C GLU A 272 -3.39 15.02 -3.74
N SER A 273 -4.53 15.21 -4.42
CA SER A 273 -4.62 15.04 -5.87
C SER A 273 -3.66 15.94 -6.66
N ARG A 274 -3.19 17.06 -6.08
CA ARG A 274 -2.17 17.92 -6.69
C ARG A 274 -0.78 17.28 -6.69
N TYR A 275 -0.48 16.38 -5.74
CA TYR A 275 0.77 15.62 -5.78
C TYR A 275 0.78 14.61 -6.92
N ILE A 276 -0.38 14.00 -7.21
CA ILE A 276 -0.56 13.12 -8.36
C ILE A 276 -0.29 13.89 -9.66
N GLU A 277 -0.84 15.08 -9.81
CA GLU A 277 -0.58 15.96 -10.96
C GLU A 277 0.92 16.25 -11.11
N LYS A 278 1.61 16.60 -10.02
CA LYS A 278 3.06 16.85 -10.04
C LYS A 278 3.89 15.62 -10.45
N ASP A 279 3.50 14.43 -9.99
CA ASP A 279 4.22 13.20 -10.35
C ASP A 279 3.97 12.80 -11.80
N ILE A 280 2.76 13.05 -12.30
CA ILE A 280 2.42 12.94 -13.71
C ILE A 280 3.26 13.93 -14.56
N ASP A 281 3.42 15.18 -14.11
CA ASP A 281 4.27 16.17 -14.79
C ASP A 281 5.74 15.73 -14.84
N LYS A 282 6.28 15.18 -13.75
CA LYS A 282 7.63 14.59 -13.74
C LYS A 282 7.74 13.40 -14.69
N ALA A 283 6.70 12.57 -14.76
CA ALA A 283 6.66 11.45 -15.69
C ALA A 283 6.63 11.91 -17.15
N MET A 284 6.08 13.09 -17.44
CA MET A 284 6.21 13.70 -18.78
C MET A 284 7.64 14.09 -19.12
N LEU A 285 8.41 14.53 -18.13
CA LEU A 285 9.81 14.92 -18.28
C LEU A 285 10.76 13.71 -18.42
N GLY A 286 10.24 12.48 -18.30
CA GLY A 286 10.97 11.24 -18.58
C GLY A 286 11.19 10.32 -17.38
N ASP A 287 10.67 10.65 -16.20
CA ASP A 287 10.80 9.78 -15.02
C ASP A 287 9.69 8.71 -14.96
N ILE A 288 10.01 7.50 -15.42
CA ILE A 288 9.09 6.35 -15.43
C ILE A 288 8.68 5.93 -14.01
N THR A 289 9.53 6.12 -13.01
CA THR A 289 9.21 5.72 -11.62
C THR A 289 8.11 6.59 -11.03
N SER A 290 8.06 7.86 -11.42
CA SER A 290 6.99 8.79 -11.03
C SER A 290 5.64 8.39 -11.63
N LEU A 291 5.60 7.75 -12.80
CA LEU A 291 4.37 7.25 -13.40
C LEU A 291 3.76 6.11 -12.57
N THR A 292 4.56 5.13 -12.16
CA THR A 292 4.10 4.03 -11.29
C THR A 292 3.62 4.54 -9.94
N ARG A 293 4.33 5.53 -9.35
CA ARG A 293 3.88 6.19 -8.13
C ARG A 293 2.52 6.86 -8.34
N ALA A 294 2.36 7.64 -9.39
CA ALA A 294 1.10 8.31 -9.70
C ALA A 294 -0.05 7.29 -9.85
N GLN A 295 0.16 6.17 -10.55
CA GLN A 295 -0.86 5.11 -10.70
C GLN A 295 -1.27 4.47 -9.37
N ASN A 296 -0.30 4.18 -8.50
CA ASN A 296 -0.57 3.63 -7.16
C ASN A 296 -1.36 4.63 -6.31
N TRP A 297 -1.00 5.91 -6.34
CA TRP A 297 -1.71 6.97 -5.64
C TRP A 297 -3.12 7.18 -6.18
N ILE A 298 -3.32 7.23 -7.51
CA ILE A 298 -4.65 7.31 -8.14
C ILE A 298 -5.53 6.14 -7.71
N THR A 299 -4.98 4.93 -7.66
CA THR A 299 -5.73 3.75 -7.26
C THR A 299 -6.22 3.85 -5.81
N ARG A 300 -5.33 4.28 -4.89
CA ARG A 300 -5.68 4.50 -3.48
C ARG A 300 -6.71 5.62 -3.33
N ALA A 301 -6.42 6.80 -3.86
CA ALA A 301 -7.30 7.96 -3.76
C ALA A 301 -8.68 7.73 -4.42
N SER A 302 -8.74 6.93 -5.49
CA SER A 302 -10.01 6.53 -6.10
C SER A 302 -10.79 5.57 -5.20
N SER A 303 -10.13 4.63 -4.54
CA SER A 303 -10.78 3.74 -3.55
C SER A 303 -11.33 4.55 -2.38
N ASP A 304 -10.53 5.49 -1.87
CA ASP A 304 -10.91 6.36 -0.75
C ASP A 304 -12.09 7.26 -1.13
N ALA A 305 -12.08 7.84 -2.34
CA ALA A 305 -13.20 8.65 -2.84
C ALA A 305 -14.52 7.86 -2.91
N ILE A 306 -14.46 6.58 -3.34
CA ILE A 306 -15.63 5.69 -3.36
C ILE A 306 -16.13 5.41 -1.94
N MET A 307 -15.24 5.12 -0.99
CA MET A 307 -15.64 4.91 0.41
C MET A 307 -16.26 6.16 1.02
N LEU A 308 -15.72 7.35 0.73
CA LEU A 308 -16.32 8.61 1.16
C LEU A 308 -17.72 8.81 0.54
N HIS A 309 -17.94 8.41 -0.71
CA HIS A 309 -19.26 8.44 -1.33
C HIS A 309 -20.29 7.58 -0.56
N ASP A 310 -19.90 6.37 -0.17
CA ASP A 310 -20.73 5.47 0.61
C ASP A 310 -21.10 6.11 1.96
N ILE A 311 -20.13 6.71 2.65
CA ILE A 311 -20.34 7.42 3.92
C ILE A 311 -21.36 8.54 3.78
N LEU A 312 -21.25 9.37 2.74
CA LEU A 312 -22.19 10.45 2.51
C LEU A 312 -23.59 9.93 2.19
N SER A 313 -23.68 8.79 1.51
CA SER A 313 -24.95 8.12 1.22
C SER A 313 -25.63 7.68 2.52
N TYR A 314 -24.89 7.04 3.43
CA TYR A 314 -25.40 6.70 4.76
C TYR A 314 -25.84 7.94 5.55
N LEU A 315 -25.04 9.01 5.54
CA LEU A 315 -25.37 10.26 6.24
C LEU A 315 -26.63 10.92 5.69
N ARG A 316 -26.77 10.94 4.36
CA ARG A 316 -27.95 11.47 3.67
C ARG A 316 -29.21 10.68 4.04
N ASP A 317 -29.14 9.36 3.99
CA ASP A 317 -30.26 8.50 4.39
C ASP A 317 -30.61 8.73 5.86
N SER A 318 -29.61 8.92 6.70
CA SER A 318 -29.80 9.20 8.12
C SER A 318 -30.53 10.52 8.39
N ILE A 319 -30.16 11.59 7.68
CA ILE A 319 -30.84 12.89 7.81
C ILE A 319 -32.28 12.83 7.29
N ASN A 320 -32.52 12.05 6.23
CA ASN A 320 -33.86 11.87 5.69
C ASN A 320 -34.76 11.13 6.70
N GLU A 321 -34.26 10.03 7.28
CA GLU A 321 -35.00 9.29 8.31
C GLU A 321 -35.18 10.13 9.58
N PHE A 322 -34.17 10.88 10.01
CA PHE A 322 -34.28 11.85 11.11
C PHE A 322 -35.40 12.86 10.87
N SER A 323 -35.41 13.46 9.68
CA SER A 323 -36.41 14.47 9.32
C SER A 323 -37.81 13.88 9.25
N ASN A 324 -37.95 12.64 8.76
CA ASN A 324 -39.22 11.93 8.74
C ASN A 324 -39.71 11.60 10.16
N ASP A 325 -38.81 11.18 11.05
CA ASP A 325 -39.12 10.89 12.44
C ASP A 325 -39.60 12.15 13.18
N LEU A 326 -38.93 13.28 12.97
CA LEU A 326 -39.37 14.58 13.48
C LEU A 326 -40.77 14.96 12.97
N LEU A 327 -41.10 14.67 11.71
CA LEU A 327 -42.43 14.94 11.14
C LEU A 327 -43.52 14.04 11.74
N GLN A 328 -43.21 12.78 12.03
CA GLN A 328 -44.16 11.85 12.63
C GLN A 328 -44.48 12.20 14.09
N HIS A 329 -43.51 12.75 14.82
CA HIS A 329 -43.67 13.22 16.20
C HIS A 329 -44.26 14.64 16.30
N ALA A 330 -44.42 15.34 15.17
CA ALA A 330 -44.95 16.70 15.11
C ALA A 330 -46.50 16.90 15.17
N PRO A 331 -47.42 15.91 15.09
CA PRO A 331 -48.83 16.26 14.89
C PRO A 331 -49.61 16.51 16.19
N SER A 332 -50.41 17.59 16.13
CA SER A 332 -51.58 17.92 16.98
C SER A 332 -51.37 18.74 18.26
N ARG A 333 -50.49 19.75 18.26
CA ARG A 333 -50.46 20.78 19.33
C ARG A 333 -50.66 22.20 18.80
N ALA A 334 -51.13 23.09 19.67
CA ALA A 334 -51.47 24.47 19.31
C ALA A 334 -50.25 25.26 18.81
N PRO A 335 -50.42 26.28 17.96
CA PRO A 335 -49.31 27.03 17.34
C PRO A 335 -48.30 27.67 18.31
N ASP A 336 -48.73 27.91 19.56
CA ASP A 336 -47.95 28.60 20.59
C ASP A 336 -47.26 27.64 21.58
N ASP A 337 -47.26 26.32 21.32
CA ASP A 337 -46.54 25.37 22.18
C ASP A 337 -45.01 25.56 22.01
N PRO A 338 -44.25 25.85 23.08
CA PRO A 338 -42.80 25.98 23.02
C PRO A 338 -42.12 24.75 22.38
N VAL A 339 -42.67 23.55 22.57
CA VAL A 339 -42.16 22.32 21.96
C VAL A 339 -42.32 22.34 20.43
N LEU A 340 -43.40 22.95 19.91
CA LEU A 340 -43.61 23.08 18.47
C LEU A 340 -42.62 24.07 17.83
N LEU A 341 -42.30 25.15 18.54
CA LEU A 341 -41.29 26.12 18.10
C LEU A 341 -39.90 25.48 18.06
N GLU A 342 -39.52 24.73 19.09
CA GLU A 342 -38.27 23.97 19.13
C GLU A 342 -38.19 22.92 18.01
N LEU A 343 -39.26 22.16 17.77
CA LEU A 343 -39.32 21.21 16.65
C LEU A 343 -39.18 21.91 15.29
N GLN A 344 -39.70 23.13 15.17
CA GLN A 344 -39.54 23.93 13.96
C GLN A 344 -38.10 24.43 13.78
N GLU A 345 -37.41 24.83 14.86
CA GLU A 345 -35.98 25.15 14.84
C GLU A 345 -35.15 23.92 14.42
N LEU A 346 -35.39 22.76 15.03
CA LEU A 346 -34.73 21.50 14.68
C LEU A 346 -34.97 21.10 13.22
N ARG A 347 -36.17 21.32 12.70
CA ARG A 347 -36.49 21.08 11.30
C ARG A 347 -35.72 22.00 10.36
N ASN A 348 -35.61 23.29 10.70
CA ASN A 348 -34.81 24.24 9.93
C ASN A 348 -33.33 23.83 9.95
N ASP A 349 -32.85 23.38 11.11
CA ASP A 349 -31.49 22.89 11.30
C ASP A 349 -31.19 21.64 10.49
N SER A 350 -32.12 20.68 10.46
CA SER A 350 -32.03 19.50 9.59
C SER A 350 -31.98 19.92 8.12
N LEU A 351 -32.86 20.82 7.68
CA LEU A 351 -32.88 21.30 6.29
C LEU A 351 -31.57 21.96 5.87
N ILE A 352 -30.97 22.78 6.74
CA ILE A 352 -29.65 23.37 6.49
C ILE A 352 -28.59 22.28 6.35
N THR A 353 -28.62 21.28 7.24
CA THR A 353 -27.69 20.16 7.22
C THR A 353 -27.85 19.30 5.96
N THR A 354 -29.09 19.06 5.50
CA THR A 354 -29.37 18.41 4.21
C THR A 354 -28.78 19.19 3.03
N LYS A 355 -28.90 20.53 3.03
CA LYS A 355 -28.29 21.36 1.99
C LYS A 355 -26.76 21.23 2.00
N ARG A 356 -26.13 21.28 3.17
CA ARG A 356 -24.68 21.08 3.31
C ARG A 356 -24.25 19.71 2.77
N VAL A 357 -24.97 18.64 3.11
CA VAL A 357 -24.70 17.29 2.58
C VAL A 357 -24.80 17.25 1.06
N ASN A 358 -25.83 17.87 0.47
CA ASN A 358 -25.97 17.95 -0.99
C ASN A 358 -24.86 18.77 -1.66
N ASP A 359 -24.34 19.80 -0.99
CA ASP A 359 -23.21 20.58 -1.51
C ASP A 359 -21.91 19.78 -1.41
N THR A 360 -21.67 19.08 -0.30
CA THR A 360 -20.52 18.17 -0.15
C THR A 360 -20.57 17.03 -1.17
N GLN A 361 -21.76 16.52 -1.51
CA GLN A 361 -21.96 15.52 -2.57
C GLN A 361 -21.36 15.97 -3.91
N LYS A 362 -21.54 17.25 -4.28
CA LYS A 362 -20.99 17.81 -5.51
C LYS A 362 -19.45 17.82 -5.48
N VAL A 363 -18.87 18.08 -4.31
CA VAL A 363 -17.40 18.10 -4.15
C VAL A 363 -16.80 16.71 -4.35
N ILE A 364 -17.40 15.66 -3.77
CA ILE A 364 -16.92 14.27 -3.94
C ILE A 364 -17.10 13.81 -5.39
N GLN A 365 -18.23 14.12 -6.02
CA GLN A 365 -18.42 13.81 -7.45
C GLN A 365 -17.37 14.52 -8.33
N GLY A 366 -16.99 15.75 -7.96
CA GLY A 366 -15.87 16.46 -8.57
C GLY A 366 -14.54 15.74 -8.36
N LEU A 367 -14.29 15.23 -7.15
CA LEU A 367 -13.08 14.50 -6.80
C LEU A 367 -12.99 13.17 -7.55
N GLU A 368 -14.06 12.38 -7.59
CA GLU A 368 -14.17 11.15 -8.37
C GLU A 368 -13.90 11.39 -9.86
N SER A 369 -14.54 12.42 -10.43
CA SER A 369 -14.34 12.82 -11.83
C SER A 369 -12.89 13.23 -12.09
N LYS A 370 -12.27 13.94 -11.14
CA LYS A 370 -10.85 14.31 -11.21
C LYS A 370 -9.95 13.07 -11.17
N MET A 371 -10.21 12.11 -10.29
CA MET A 371 -9.43 10.87 -10.22
C MET A 371 -9.54 10.05 -11.52
N VAL A 372 -10.72 9.99 -12.13
CA VAL A 372 -10.93 9.36 -13.44
C VAL A 372 -10.09 10.08 -14.52
N ALA A 373 -10.13 11.41 -14.56
CA ALA A 373 -9.35 12.18 -15.52
C ALA A 373 -7.83 11.97 -15.36
N LEU A 374 -7.33 11.96 -14.11
CA LEU A 374 -5.90 11.70 -13.82
C LEU A 374 -5.50 10.28 -14.23
N ARG A 375 -6.37 9.30 -14.02
CA ARG A 375 -6.15 7.92 -14.47
C ARG A 375 -6.05 7.83 -15.98
N ASP A 376 -6.97 8.44 -16.71
CA ASP A 376 -7.00 8.41 -18.16
C ASP A 376 -5.75 9.10 -18.74
N PHE A 377 -5.33 10.20 -18.12
CA PHE A 377 -4.10 10.89 -18.48
C PHE A 377 -2.85 10.05 -18.21
N SER A 378 -2.77 9.40 -17.06
CA SER A 378 -1.68 8.48 -16.71
C SER A 378 -1.60 7.32 -17.72
N ASN A 379 -2.74 6.76 -18.13
CA ASN A 379 -2.79 5.69 -19.13
C ASN A 379 -2.32 6.17 -20.51
N ALA A 380 -2.75 7.35 -20.95
CA ALA A 380 -2.28 7.95 -22.20
C ALA A 380 -0.76 8.21 -22.19
N LEU A 381 -0.23 8.66 -21.04
CA LEU A 381 1.21 8.86 -20.86
C LEU A 381 1.98 7.54 -20.87
N ALA A 382 1.46 6.50 -20.23
CA ALA A 382 2.04 5.15 -20.27
C ALA A 382 2.10 4.61 -21.70
N GLU A 383 1.02 4.78 -22.47
CA GLU A 383 0.96 4.38 -23.87
C GLU A 383 1.98 5.14 -24.72
N LYS A 384 2.12 6.47 -24.51
CA LYS A 384 3.12 7.29 -25.19
C LYS A 384 4.54 6.79 -24.94
N HIS A 385 4.89 6.49 -23.69
CA HIS A 385 6.20 5.95 -23.33
C HIS A 385 6.45 4.58 -23.94
N MET A 386 5.44 3.69 -23.95
CA MET A 386 5.55 2.38 -24.59
C MET A 386 5.78 2.50 -26.11
N ARG A 387 5.09 3.43 -26.78
CA ARG A 387 5.31 3.71 -28.21
C ARG A 387 6.73 4.20 -28.46
N GLN A 388 7.22 5.17 -27.67
CA GLN A 388 8.60 5.67 -27.79
C GLN A 388 9.65 4.56 -27.59
N MET A 389 9.43 3.66 -26.62
CA MET A 389 10.32 2.52 -26.39
C MET A 389 10.29 1.53 -27.56
N SER A 390 9.11 1.24 -28.10
CA SER A 390 8.95 0.40 -29.30
C SER A 390 9.66 0.99 -30.51
N ASP A 391 9.53 2.30 -30.74
CA ASP A 391 10.19 3.00 -31.86
C ASP A 391 11.71 2.98 -31.70
N SER A 392 12.21 3.23 -30.49
CA SER A 392 13.64 3.15 -30.17
C SER A 392 14.18 1.72 -30.39
N MET A 393 13.44 0.70 -29.95
CA MET A 393 13.81 -0.70 -30.16
C MET A 393 13.83 -1.08 -31.63
N ALA A 394 12.83 -0.65 -32.42
CA ALA A 394 12.80 -0.86 -33.87
C ALA A 394 13.98 -0.17 -34.56
N GLN A 395 14.35 1.04 -34.13
CA GLN A 395 15.51 1.76 -34.64
C GLN A 395 16.82 1.03 -34.30
N ASN A 396 16.98 0.57 -33.06
CA ASN A 396 18.14 -0.20 -32.62
C ASN A 396 18.25 -1.54 -33.38
N GLN A 397 17.13 -2.24 -33.60
CA GLN A 397 17.11 -3.47 -34.38
C GLN A 397 17.50 -3.22 -35.85
N LYS A 398 17.01 -2.13 -36.45
CA LYS A 398 17.41 -1.72 -37.80
C LYS A 398 18.89 -1.38 -37.86
N SER A 399 19.42 -0.65 -36.88
CA SER A 399 20.85 -0.33 -36.78
C SER A 399 21.70 -1.61 -36.67
N MET A 400 21.28 -2.57 -35.86
CA MET A 400 21.95 -3.86 -35.71
C MET A 400 21.91 -4.71 -36.99
N ALA A 401 20.79 -4.70 -37.71
CA ALA A 401 20.68 -5.34 -39.02
C ALA A 401 21.62 -4.70 -40.06
N GLN A 402 21.68 -3.36 -40.10
CA GLN A 402 22.61 -2.62 -40.97
C GLN A 402 24.07 -2.88 -40.61
N MET A 403 24.40 -2.96 -39.33
CA MET A 403 25.75 -3.31 -38.87
C MET A 403 26.13 -4.73 -39.30
N THR A 404 25.19 -5.67 -39.23
CA THR A 404 25.39 -7.06 -39.69
C THR A 404 25.59 -7.11 -41.21
N GLU A 405 24.77 -6.39 -41.98
CA GLU A 405 24.93 -6.32 -43.43
C GLU A 405 26.25 -5.67 -43.84
N SER A 406 26.63 -4.58 -43.17
CA SER A 406 27.92 -3.92 -43.37
C SER A 406 29.09 -4.87 -43.06
N ASN A 407 28.97 -5.65 -41.98
CA ASN A 407 29.98 -6.65 -41.62
C ASN A 407 30.10 -7.76 -42.69
N ASN A 408 28.96 -8.21 -43.24
CA ASN A 408 28.98 -9.17 -44.36
C ASN A 408 29.65 -8.57 -45.61
N ARG A 409 29.33 -7.33 -45.97
CA ARG A 409 29.98 -6.63 -47.09
C ARG A 409 31.48 -6.43 -46.86
N ALA A 410 31.88 -6.13 -45.62
CA ALA A 410 33.29 -6.02 -45.25
C ALA A 410 34.00 -7.37 -45.38
N SER A 411 33.36 -8.47 -44.97
CA SER A 411 33.85 -9.84 -45.16
C SER A 411 34.03 -10.20 -46.64
N ASP A 412 33.07 -9.83 -47.49
CA ASP A 412 33.16 -10.03 -48.95
C ASP A 412 34.31 -9.22 -49.55
N ALA A 413 34.44 -7.94 -49.18
CA ALA A 413 35.53 -7.08 -49.63
C ALA A 413 36.91 -7.62 -49.22
N LEU A 414 37.02 -8.13 -47.99
CA LEU A 414 38.25 -8.76 -47.51
C LEU A 414 38.64 -9.97 -48.37
N SER A 415 37.65 -10.76 -48.80
CA SER A 415 37.87 -11.91 -49.68
C SER A 415 38.35 -11.51 -51.09
N ILE A 416 37.93 -10.34 -51.59
CA ILE A 416 38.43 -9.79 -52.87
C ILE A 416 39.88 -9.29 -52.72
N ILE A 417 40.20 -8.62 -51.61
CA ILE A 417 41.58 -8.16 -51.32
C ILE A 417 42.54 -9.35 -51.25
N GLU A 418 42.12 -10.45 -50.62
CA GLU A 418 42.88 -11.70 -50.55
C GLU A 418 43.21 -12.25 -51.95
N LEU A 419 42.24 -12.25 -52.88
CA LEU A 419 42.46 -12.67 -54.28
C LEU A 419 43.49 -11.79 -55.00
N ILE A 420 43.43 -10.47 -54.81
CA ILE A 420 44.36 -9.52 -55.44
C ILE A 420 45.78 -9.73 -54.90
N LEU A 421 45.93 -9.85 -53.58
CA LEU A 421 47.22 -10.09 -52.91
C LEU A 421 47.82 -11.44 -53.35
N ALA A 422 47.01 -12.49 -53.49
CA ALA A 422 47.49 -13.76 -54.03
C ALA A 422 48.03 -13.61 -55.46
N GLY A 423 47.37 -12.80 -56.29
CA GLY A 423 47.81 -12.49 -57.65
C GLY A 423 49.15 -11.75 -57.69
N SER A 424 49.34 -10.72 -56.85
CA SER A 424 50.58 -9.95 -56.81
C SER A 424 51.78 -10.80 -56.38
N VAL A 425 51.61 -11.63 -55.35
CA VAL A 425 52.67 -12.54 -54.86
C VAL A 425 53.13 -13.50 -55.96
N ILE A 426 52.22 -13.97 -56.80
CA ILE A 426 52.55 -14.93 -57.85
C ILE A 426 53.28 -14.28 -59.01
N ILE A 427 52.88 -13.06 -59.38
CA ILE A 427 53.62 -12.28 -60.36
C ILE A 427 55.06 -12.06 -59.88
N GLU A 428 55.26 -11.76 -58.60
CA GLU A 428 56.60 -11.65 -58.01
C GLU A 428 57.39 -12.97 -58.03
N ILE A 429 56.76 -14.11 -57.67
CA ILE A 429 57.40 -15.43 -57.72
C ILE A 429 57.81 -15.79 -59.16
N VAL A 430 56.96 -15.49 -60.14
CA VAL A 430 57.25 -15.72 -61.56
C VAL A 430 58.41 -14.83 -62.00
N LEU A 431 58.38 -13.54 -61.67
CA LEU A 431 59.48 -12.62 -61.98
C LEU A 431 60.79 -13.07 -61.34
N MET A 432 60.74 -13.62 -60.12
CA MET A 432 61.92 -14.15 -59.44
C MET A 432 62.50 -15.40 -60.14
N LEU A 433 61.64 -16.30 -60.63
CA LEU A 433 62.08 -17.53 -61.30
C LEU A 433 62.51 -17.29 -62.75
N PHE A 434 61.73 -16.52 -63.50
CA PHE A 434 61.91 -16.30 -64.94
C PHE A 434 62.72 -15.05 -65.29
N GLY A 435 62.99 -14.17 -64.32
CA GLY A 435 63.65 -12.89 -64.54
C GLY A 435 62.74 -11.85 -65.20
N GLU A 436 63.32 -10.73 -65.63
CA GLU A 436 62.62 -9.84 -66.58
C GLU A 436 62.33 -10.65 -67.85
N TYR A 437 61.09 -10.56 -68.35
CA TYR A 437 60.49 -11.34 -69.45
C TYR A 437 61.29 -11.37 -70.79
N SER A 438 62.48 -10.80 -70.83
CA SER A 438 63.35 -10.64 -71.99
C SER A 438 64.71 -11.35 -71.90
N ILE A 439 65.09 -11.97 -70.78
CA ILE A 439 66.43 -12.58 -70.63
C ILE A 439 66.32 -14.11 -70.42
N PRO A 440 66.88 -14.94 -71.33
CA PRO A 440 66.82 -16.40 -71.18
C PRO A 440 67.72 -16.87 -70.04
N ASN A 441 67.11 -17.26 -68.91
CA ASN A 441 67.79 -17.94 -67.83
C ASN A 441 68.32 -19.30 -68.30
N SER A 442 69.55 -19.65 -67.92
CA SER A 442 70.31 -20.82 -68.41
C SER A 442 69.62 -22.17 -68.14
N TRP A 443 68.74 -22.26 -67.15
CA TRP A 443 67.97 -23.45 -66.85
C TRP A 443 66.68 -23.56 -67.69
N VAL A 444 66.16 -22.45 -68.21
CA VAL A 444 64.94 -22.40 -69.05
C VAL A 444 65.25 -22.91 -70.46
N THR A 445 66.42 -22.57 -71.00
CA THR A 445 66.94 -23.12 -72.26
C THR A 445 67.32 -24.60 -72.14
N ALA A 446 67.80 -25.05 -70.97
CA ALA A 446 68.12 -26.46 -70.72
C ALA A 446 66.88 -27.38 -70.69
N LEU A 447 65.71 -26.85 -70.31
CA LEU A 447 64.44 -27.57 -70.32
C LEU A 447 63.66 -27.48 -71.65
N GLY A 448 64.23 -26.82 -72.67
CA GLY A 448 63.61 -26.69 -74.00
C GLY A 448 62.37 -25.80 -74.05
N LEU A 449 62.18 -24.96 -73.03
CA LEU A 449 61.01 -24.06 -72.88
C LEU A 449 61.17 -22.74 -73.66
N ASP A 450 62.35 -22.49 -74.24
CA ASP A 450 62.65 -21.32 -75.07
C ASP A 450 61.83 -21.26 -76.37
N ARG A 451 61.38 -22.42 -76.88
CA ARG A 451 60.60 -22.56 -78.12
C ARG A 451 59.13 -22.15 -78.02
N PHE A 452 58.62 -21.96 -76.81
CA PHE A 452 57.18 -21.85 -76.58
C PHE A 452 56.63 -20.42 -76.47
N GLY A 453 57.48 -19.40 -76.57
CA GLY A 453 57.08 -17.98 -76.57
C GLY A 453 56.42 -17.52 -75.26
N GLY A 454 56.26 -16.19 -75.08
CA GLY A 454 55.71 -15.60 -73.86
C GLY A 454 54.29 -16.08 -73.49
N ILE A 455 53.56 -16.64 -74.45
CA ILE A 455 52.19 -17.15 -74.28
C ILE A 455 52.17 -18.39 -73.37
N VAL A 456 53.16 -19.29 -73.48
CA VAL A 456 53.19 -20.49 -72.62
C VAL A 456 53.62 -20.14 -71.20
N VAL A 457 54.52 -19.18 -71.03
CA VAL A 457 54.85 -18.63 -69.70
C VAL A 457 53.61 -17.99 -69.08
N LEU A 458 52.82 -17.24 -69.85
CA LEU A 458 51.56 -16.66 -69.40
C LEU A 458 50.51 -17.73 -69.03
N ALA A 459 50.42 -18.83 -69.79
CA ALA A 459 49.54 -19.94 -69.43
C ALA A 459 49.98 -20.60 -68.10
N ILE A 460 51.28 -20.76 -67.89
CA ILE A 460 51.85 -21.28 -66.63
C ILE A 460 51.57 -20.32 -65.47
N THR A 461 51.72 -19.00 -65.65
CA THR A 461 51.42 -18.03 -64.59
C THR A 461 49.96 -18.03 -64.19
N VAL A 462 49.03 -18.12 -65.15
CA VAL A 462 47.58 -18.18 -64.88
C VAL A 462 47.21 -19.48 -64.16
N ILE A 463 47.80 -20.61 -64.56
CA ILE A 463 47.59 -21.90 -63.87
C ILE A 463 48.15 -21.85 -62.44
N LEU A 464 49.34 -21.28 -62.25
CA LEU A 464 49.97 -21.13 -60.94
C LEU A 464 49.17 -20.16 -60.05
N TRP A 465 48.61 -19.09 -60.64
CA TRP A 465 47.67 -18.18 -59.97
C TRP A 465 46.43 -18.90 -59.46
N PHE A 466 45.78 -19.68 -60.31
CA PHE A 466 44.62 -20.45 -59.92
C PHE A 466 44.96 -21.48 -58.84
N LEU A 467 46.11 -22.15 -58.92
CA LEU A 467 46.55 -23.15 -57.93
C LEU A 467 46.85 -22.54 -56.57
N VAL A 468 47.54 -21.41 -56.50
CA VAL A 468 47.81 -20.73 -55.23
C VAL A 468 46.54 -20.13 -54.66
N PHE A 469 45.65 -19.56 -55.48
CA PHE A 469 44.34 -19.13 -55.02
C PHE A 469 43.53 -20.30 -54.46
N LEU A 470 43.52 -21.45 -55.15
CA LEU A 470 42.86 -22.66 -54.66
C LEU A 470 43.51 -23.15 -53.36
N PHE A 471 44.84 -23.08 -53.25
CA PHE A 471 45.59 -23.46 -52.06
C PHE A 471 45.31 -22.51 -50.89
N LEU A 472 45.24 -21.20 -51.12
CA LEU A 472 44.86 -20.22 -50.10
C LEU A 472 43.40 -20.38 -49.70
N ARG A 473 42.49 -20.64 -50.64
CA ARG A 473 41.07 -20.90 -50.34
C ARG A 473 40.85 -22.21 -49.60
N ILE A 474 41.57 -23.27 -49.98
CA ILE A 474 41.59 -24.55 -49.24
C ILE A 474 42.27 -24.33 -47.89
N GLY A 475 43.34 -23.56 -47.85
CA GLY A 475 44.07 -23.18 -46.63
C GLY A 475 43.20 -22.41 -45.67
N LYS A 476 42.40 -21.45 -46.16
CA LYS A 476 41.41 -20.63 -45.45
C LYS A 476 40.24 -21.47 -45.00
N THR A 477 39.60 -22.26 -45.86
CA THR A 477 38.53 -23.19 -45.43
C THR A 477 39.05 -24.24 -44.45
N ARG A 478 40.32 -24.67 -44.58
CA ARG A 478 41.02 -25.48 -43.58
C ARG A 478 41.36 -24.70 -42.32
N LEU A 479 41.72 -23.43 -42.40
CA LEU A 479 41.96 -22.54 -41.27
C LEU A 479 40.67 -22.03 -40.65
N GLU A 480 39.53 -22.06 -41.31
CA GLU A 480 38.19 -21.77 -40.78
C GLU A 480 37.60 -23.03 -40.16
N SER A 481 37.97 -24.21 -40.67
CA SER A 481 37.67 -25.49 -40.03
C SER A 481 38.69 -25.88 -38.94
N SER A 482 39.91 -25.33 -38.97
CA SER A 482 40.99 -25.52 -37.98
C SER A 482 41.18 -24.32 -37.05
N ALA A 483 40.64 -23.13 -37.39
CA ALA A 483 40.25 -22.12 -36.42
C ALA A 483 39.14 -22.80 -35.65
N VAL A 484 39.61 -23.44 -34.58
CA VAL A 484 38.92 -24.30 -33.66
C VAL A 484 37.42 -24.13 -33.82
N ARG A 485 36.76 -25.10 -34.47
CA ARG A 485 35.31 -25.27 -34.33
C ARG A 485 35.05 -25.50 -32.85
N ARG A 486 34.93 -24.38 -32.14
CA ARG A 486 34.64 -24.31 -30.72
C ARG A 486 33.22 -24.82 -30.59
N GLN A 487 33.08 -25.98 -29.98
CA GLN A 487 31.78 -26.43 -29.57
C GLN A 487 31.39 -25.61 -28.34
N ARG A 488 30.38 -24.77 -28.51
CA ARG A 488 29.72 -24.08 -27.41
C ARG A 488 28.51 -24.89 -27.00
N GLY A 489 28.54 -25.35 -25.76
CA GLY A 489 27.40 -25.92 -25.08
C GLY A 489 26.88 -24.90 -24.08
N ALA A 490 25.57 -24.69 -24.05
CA ALA A 490 24.88 -23.95 -23.01
C ALA A 490 23.99 -24.93 -22.24
N TYR A 491 24.07 -24.93 -20.92
CA TYR A 491 23.26 -25.78 -20.06
C TYR A 491 22.67 -24.96 -18.91
N THR A 492 21.35 -24.96 -18.82
CA THR A 492 20.60 -24.31 -17.73
C THR A 492 20.51 -25.28 -16.57
N ILE A 493 21.25 -25.01 -15.49
CA ILE A 493 21.33 -25.91 -14.33
C ILE A 493 20.13 -25.71 -13.40
N GLY A 494 19.71 -24.46 -13.16
CA GLY A 494 18.51 -24.13 -12.38
C GLY A 494 18.48 -24.77 -10.97
N LYS A 495 19.64 -25.03 -10.36
CA LYS A 495 19.76 -25.65 -9.02
C LYS A 495 20.23 -24.63 -7.98
N LYS A 496 19.74 -24.78 -6.74
CA LYS A 496 20.23 -24.02 -5.59
C LYS A 496 21.71 -24.33 -5.34
N CYS A 497 22.49 -23.30 -5.03
CA CYS A 497 23.92 -23.38 -4.75
C CYS A 497 24.27 -22.73 -3.41
N ASN A 498 25.29 -23.25 -2.74
CA ASN A 498 25.88 -22.59 -1.58
C ASN A 498 26.92 -21.57 -2.08
N VAL A 499 26.58 -20.28 -1.98
CA VAL A 499 27.41 -19.17 -2.49
C VAL A 499 28.82 -19.19 -1.91
N GLN A 500 28.98 -19.48 -0.61
CA GLN A 500 30.30 -19.46 0.04
C GLN A 500 31.22 -20.56 -0.54
N LYS A 501 30.70 -21.78 -0.68
CA LYS A 501 31.46 -22.89 -1.28
C LYS A 501 31.69 -22.71 -2.77
N LEU A 502 30.78 -22.04 -3.47
CA LEU A 502 30.96 -21.68 -4.86
C LEU A 502 32.09 -20.66 -5.05
N GLU A 503 32.18 -19.64 -4.19
CA GLU A 503 33.30 -18.69 -4.21
C GLU A 503 34.64 -19.38 -3.86
N ASP A 504 34.65 -20.28 -2.87
CA ASP A 504 35.84 -21.07 -2.53
C ASP A 504 36.28 -21.96 -3.72
N TYR A 505 35.33 -22.57 -4.43
CA TYR A 505 35.59 -23.33 -5.65
C TYR A 505 36.15 -22.44 -6.77
N LEU A 506 35.53 -21.28 -7.02
CA LEU A 506 35.99 -20.31 -8.03
C LEU A 506 37.37 -19.74 -7.70
N ALA A 507 37.73 -19.59 -6.42
CA ALA A 507 39.06 -19.15 -5.98
C ALA A 507 40.18 -20.13 -6.36
N THR A 508 39.86 -21.41 -6.57
CA THR A 508 40.85 -22.40 -7.05
C THR A 508 41.09 -22.34 -8.56
N LYS A 509 40.25 -21.62 -9.32
CA LYS A 509 40.29 -21.56 -10.78
C LYS A 509 40.90 -20.24 -11.27
N HIS A 510 41.45 -20.24 -12.48
CA HIS A 510 42.00 -19.04 -13.10
C HIS A 510 40.89 -18.20 -13.74
N ILE A 511 40.37 -17.21 -12.98
CA ILE A 511 39.31 -16.30 -13.42
C ILE A 511 39.88 -15.29 -14.43
N MET A 512 39.26 -15.21 -15.61
CA MET A 512 39.62 -14.26 -16.66
C MET A 512 38.80 -12.97 -16.58
N ILE A 513 37.48 -13.09 -16.40
CA ILE A 513 36.56 -11.95 -16.37
C ILE A 513 35.50 -12.23 -15.29
N ARG A 514 35.17 -11.21 -14.50
CA ARG A 514 34.07 -11.24 -13.53
C ARG A 514 33.23 -9.99 -13.75
N ASN A 515 31.97 -10.17 -14.12
CA ASN A 515 30.99 -9.08 -14.27
C ASN A 515 29.91 -9.20 -13.19
N ILE A 516 29.43 -8.08 -12.69
CA ILE A 516 28.40 -8.01 -11.64
C ILE A 516 27.31 -7.07 -12.13
N GLU A 517 26.12 -7.61 -12.35
CA GLU A 517 24.94 -6.87 -12.78
C GLU A 517 23.92 -6.86 -11.65
N ARG A 518 23.47 -5.66 -11.26
CA ARG A 518 22.48 -5.46 -10.21
C ARG A 518 21.19 -4.96 -10.82
N GLU A 519 20.19 -5.83 -10.89
CA GLU A 519 18.83 -5.50 -11.30
C GLU A 519 17.90 -5.69 -10.10
N GLY A 520 17.50 -4.59 -9.46
CA GLY A 520 16.51 -4.59 -8.38
C GLY A 520 16.90 -5.47 -7.18
N THR A 521 16.25 -6.62 -7.05
CA THR A 521 16.42 -7.59 -5.94
C THR A 521 17.35 -8.75 -6.26
N SER A 522 17.86 -8.87 -7.50
CA SER A 522 18.80 -9.92 -7.93
C SER A 522 20.20 -9.34 -8.19
N GLU A 523 21.24 -10.05 -7.72
CA GLU A 523 22.65 -9.75 -8.01
C GLU A 523 23.21 -10.89 -8.85
N ILE A 524 23.22 -10.70 -10.17
CA ILE A 524 23.69 -11.70 -11.13
C ILE A 524 25.18 -11.52 -11.31
N ILE A 525 25.94 -12.59 -11.06
CA ILE A 525 27.39 -12.62 -11.22
C ILE A 525 27.74 -13.57 -12.36
N THR A 526 28.39 -13.03 -13.39
CA THR A 526 28.91 -13.79 -14.53
C THR A 526 30.42 -13.93 -14.38
N VAL A 527 30.89 -15.16 -14.17
CA VAL A 527 32.32 -15.48 -14.02
C VAL A 527 32.79 -16.30 -15.21
N THR A 528 33.82 -15.81 -15.88
CA THR A 528 34.50 -16.53 -16.95
C THR A 528 35.86 -17.02 -16.44
N PHE A 529 36.10 -18.32 -16.44
CA PHE A 529 37.36 -18.91 -16.02
C PHE A 529 37.88 -19.97 -17.01
N GLU A 530 39.20 -20.14 -17.05
CA GLU A 530 39.85 -21.18 -17.87
C GLU A 530 40.13 -22.41 -16.98
N ASN A 531 39.65 -23.59 -17.42
CA ASN A 531 39.91 -24.85 -16.71
C ASN A 531 41.20 -25.48 -17.22
N SER A 532 42.33 -24.85 -16.89
CA SER A 532 43.67 -25.26 -17.35
C SER A 532 44.30 -26.31 -16.42
N GLU A 533 43.91 -27.58 -16.55
CA GLU A 533 44.77 -28.68 -16.10
C GLU A 533 45.41 -29.38 -17.31
N LYS A 534 46.73 -29.23 -17.42
CA LYS A 534 47.55 -29.74 -18.53
C LYS A 534 47.49 -31.28 -18.63
N LYS A 535 47.11 -31.76 -19.82
CA LYS A 535 47.53 -33.01 -20.49
C LYS A 535 47.82 -34.21 -19.56
N ASN A 536 46.77 -34.97 -19.22
CA ASN A 536 46.91 -36.42 -19.10
C ASN A 536 45.90 -37.11 -20.03
N LYS A 537 46.44 -37.73 -21.08
CA LYS A 537 45.74 -38.10 -22.33
C LYS A 537 44.77 -39.29 -22.23
N LYS A 538 44.23 -39.61 -21.04
CA LYS A 538 43.33 -40.77 -20.88
C LYS A 538 42.10 -40.58 -19.97
N THR A 539 41.93 -39.47 -19.24
CA THR A 539 40.82 -39.41 -18.25
C THR A 539 40.16 -38.05 -18.00
N LYS A 540 40.58 -36.92 -18.60
CA LYS A 540 39.89 -35.62 -18.40
C LYS A 540 39.66 -34.88 -19.72
N PRO A 541 38.44 -34.33 -19.97
CA PRO A 541 38.15 -33.55 -21.16
C PRO A 541 38.84 -32.17 -21.09
N HIS A 542 39.33 -31.69 -22.24
CA HIS A 542 39.98 -30.38 -22.30
C HIS A 542 38.93 -29.29 -22.50
N ILE A 543 38.74 -28.44 -21.49
CA ILE A 543 37.79 -27.32 -21.50
C ILE A 543 38.58 -26.01 -21.59
N SER A 544 38.31 -25.21 -22.62
CA SER A 544 39.07 -23.98 -22.87
C SER A 544 38.51 -22.77 -22.13
N GLN A 545 37.19 -22.67 -21.98
CA GLN A 545 36.57 -21.55 -21.28
C GLN A 545 35.24 -22.00 -20.68
N VAL A 546 34.98 -21.59 -19.45
CA VAL A 546 33.71 -21.82 -18.76
C VAL A 546 33.14 -20.47 -18.35
N ILE A 547 31.87 -20.23 -18.66
CA ILE A 547 31.10 -19.06 -18.24
C ILE A 547 30.02 -19.57 -17.28
N LEU A 548 30.07 -19.12 -16.04
CA LEU A 548 29.11 -19.47 -15.00
C LEU A 548 28.33 -18.21 -14.61
N GLU A 549 27.01 -18.31 -14.64
CA GLU A 549 26.09 -17.28 -14.17
C GLU A 549 25.32 -17.80 -12.95
N TYR A 550 25.41 -17.06 -11.85
CA TYR A 550 24.67 -17.37 -10.63
C TYR A 550 24.11 -16.10 -9.99
N ASP A 551 22.96 -16.24 -9.37
CA ASP A 551 22.36 -15.21 -8.52
C ASP A 551 22.90 -15.38 -7.09
N LYS A 552 23.51 -14.33 -6.58
CA LYS A 552 24.06 -14.32 -5.23
C LYS A 552 23.00 -14.16 -4.14
N ILE A 553 21.87 -13.51 -4.45
CA ILE A 553 20.80 -13.23 -3.48
C ILE A 553 19.84 -14.41 -3.41
N GLU A 554 19.43 -14.95 -4.57
CA GLU A 554 18.51 -16.09 -4.65
C GLU A 554 19.21 -17.45 -4.47
N GLU A 555 20.56 -17.46 -4.44
CA GLU A 555 21.39 -18.67 -4.26
C GLU A 555 21.15 -19.73 -5.35
N PHE A 556 21.08 -19.32 -6.63
CA PHE A 556 20.86 -20.23 -7.75
C PHE A 556 21.95 -20.11 -8.82
N ILE A 557 22.39 -21.25 -9.36
CA ILE A 557 23.16 -21.27 -10.62
C ILE A 557 22.16 -21.27 -11.77
N ILE A 558 22.19 -20.20 -12.57
CA ILE A 558 21.25 -19.94 -13.64
C ILE A 558 21.74 -20.64 -14.91
N HIS A 559 22.96 -20.34 -15.32
CA HIS A 559 23.48 -20.73 -16.63
C HIS A 559 24.94 -21.16 -16.54
N LEU A 560 25.28 -22.23 -17.26
CA LEU A 560 26.64 -22.69 -17.47
C LEU A 560 26.90 -22.82 -18.97
N GLU A 561 27.83 -22.03 -19.49
CA GLU A 561 28.34 -22.14 -20.85
C GLU A 561 29.75 -22.71 -20.82
N LEU A 562 30.04 -23.64 -21.73
CA LEU A 562 31.38 -24.17 -21.90
C LEU A 562 31.80 -24.13 -23.36
N GLU A 563 33.07 -23.82 -23.55
CA GLU A 563 33.72 -23.80 -24.85
C GLU A 563 34.85 -24.82 -24.83
N THR A 564 34.77 -25.80 -25.73
CA THR A 564 35.82 -26.82 -25.88
C THR A 564 36.47 -26.74 -27.26
N PRO A 565 37.80 -26.94 -27.35
CA PRO A 565 38.51 -26.90 -28.62
C PRO A 565 38.52 -28.25 -29.36
N ASP A 566 38.01 -29.33 -28.75
CA ASP A 566 38.08 -30.70 -29.29
C ASP A 566 36.68 -31.25 -29.58
N MET A 567 36.33 -31.37 -30.86
CA MET A 567 35.02 -31.89 -31.30
C MET A 567 34.84 -33.40 -31.14
N THR A 568 35.87 -34.14 -30.69
CA THR A 568 35.76 -35.59 -30.44
C THR A 568 35.14 -35.91 -29.09
N ILE A 569 35.03 -34.91 -28.20
CA ILE A 569 34.50 -35.05 -26.85
C ILE A 569 33.01 -34.66 -26.88
N ASN A 570 32.16 -35.48 -26.28
CA ASN A 570 30.76 -35.13 -26.12
C ASN A 570 30.62 -33.99 -25.10
N ILE A 571 30.01 -32.87 -25.52
CA ILE A 571 29.73 -31.69 -24.67
C ILE A 571 29.02 -32.09 -23.37
N LYS A 572 28.13 -33.10 -23.45
CA LYS A 572 27.40 -33.59 -22.28
C LYS A 572 28.34 -34.18 -21.22
N ASP A 573 29.34 -34.96 -21.63
CA ASP A 573 30.30 -35.57 -20.72
C ASP A 573 31.18 -34.50 -20.04
N CYS A 574 31.42 -33.36 -20.71
CA CYS A 574 32.10 -32.21 -20.12
C CYS A 574 31.23 -31.49 -19.08
N PHE A 575 29.92 -31.36 -19.34
CA PHE A 575 28.97 -30.82 -18.37
C PHE A 575 28.84 -31.72 -17.16
N ASP A 576 28.68 -33.04 -17.37
CA ASP A 576 28.57 -34.03 -16.30
C ASP A 576 29.85 -34.02 -15.44
N PHE A 577 31.03 -33.92 -16.06
CA PHE A 577 32.30 -33.79 -15.32
C PHE A 577 32.38 -32.53 -14.45
N LEU A 578 31.94 -31.36 -14.95
CA LEU A 578 31.95 -30.12 -14.18
C LEU A 578 30.90 -30.14 -13.06
N ILE A 579 29.73 -30.72 -13.32
CA ILE A 579 28.69 -30.90 -12.32
C ILE A 579 29.19 -31.83 -11.22
N ASP A 580 29.83 -32.95 -11.55
CA ASP A 580 30.43 -33.88 -10.59
C ASP A 580 31.55 -33.20 -9.77
N GLU A 581 32.37 -32.35 -10.40
CA GLU A 581 33.41 -31.57 -9.71
C GLU A 581 32.81 -30.55 -8.73
N MET A 582 31.72 -29.88 -9.13
CA MET A 582 30.97 -28.95 -8.28
C MET A 582 30.18 -29.66 -7.17
N GLU A 583 29.65 -30.86 -7.42
CA GLU A 583 29.03 -31.73 -6.41
C GLU A 583 30.08 -32.20 -5.39
N ALA A 584 31.27 -32.60 -5.83
CA ALA A 584 32.38 -32.98 -4.95
C ALA A 584 32.89 -31.81 -4.10
N ALA A 585 32.85 -30.58 -4.62
CA ALA A 585 33.13 -29.35 -3.88
C ALA A 585 31.97 -28.93 -2.95
N GLY A 586 30.82 -29.61 -3.00
CA GLY A 586 29.65 -29.33 -2.19
C GLY A 586 28.94 -28.03 -2.55
N VAL A 587 29.05 -27.61 -3.82
CA VAL A 587 28.44 -26.38 -4.35
C VAL A 587 26.93 -26.49 -4.41
N PHE A 588 26.39 -27.66 -4.77
CA PHE A 588 24.94 -27.88 -4.78
C PHE A 588 24.43 -28.26 -3.41
N THR A 589 23.35 -27.62 -2.97
CA THR A 589 22.65 -27.99 -1.74
C THR A 589 21.89 -29.30 -2.00
N ILE A 590 22.31 -30.38 -1.34
CA ILE A 590 21.53 -31.62 -1.29
C ILE A 590 20.26 -31.31 -0.50
N VAL A 591 19.15 -31.07 -1.20
CA VAL A 591 17.83 -31.17 -0.58
C VAL A 591 17.69 -32.64 -0.22
N LYS A 592 17.82 -32.97 1.07
CA LYS A 592 17.37 -34.27 1.56
C LYS A 592 15.89 -34.36 1.22
N GLU A 593 15.51 -35.28 0.33
CA GLU A 593 14.12 -35.68 0.15
C GLU A 593 13.58 -36.08 1.53
N GLY A 594 12.77 -35.20 2.14
CA GLY A 594 12.32 -35.41 3.51
C GLY A 594 11.75 -34.19 4.25
N GLU A 595 11.89 -32.96 3.74
CA GLU A 595 11.23 -31.78 4.35
C GLU A 595 10.56 -30.93 3.26
N ILE A 596 9.43 -31.43 2.77
CA ILE A 596 8.33 -30.59 2.29
C ILE A 596 7.19 -30.81 3.29
N CYS A 597 7.07 -29.87 4.23
CA CYS A 597 5.81 -29.53 4.90
C CYS A 597 5.68 -28.01 4.87
#